data_AF-A0A525WNT9-F1
#
_entry.id   AF-A0A525WNT9-F1
#
_cell.length_a   1.000
_cell.length_b   1.000
_cell.length_c   1.000
_cell.angle_alpha   90.00
_cell.angle_beta   90.00
_cell.angle_gamma   90.00
#
_symmetry.space_group_name_H-M   'P 1'
#
loop_
_entity.id
_entity.type
_entity.pdbx_description
1 polymer ?
#
loop_
_entity_poly.entity_id
_entity_poly.type
_entity_poly.pdbx_seq_one_letter_code
_entity_poly.pdbx_strand_id
1 'polypeptide(L)'
;MSVIWGHVELVVNRSETLPILILNTRISLGIRHTQCNVGVGARILKGFERVNLDQIHRGDFVVVTLAEHTGCLEAERIEVIIFQKDPVMGVGEG
;
A
#
# COMPACT_ATOMS: atom_id res chain seq x y z
N MET A 1 -5.60 -14.03 -8.46
CA MET A 1 -4.81 -12.88 -7.98
C MET A 1 -5.19 -12.64 -6.53
N SER A 2 -4.20 -12.45 -5.66
CA SER A 2 -4.42 -12.26 -4.22
C SER A 2 -4.31 -10.77 -3.88
N VAL A 3 -5.12 -10.29 -2.93
CA VAL A 3 -5.10 -8.89 -2.50
C VAL A 3 -4.82 -8.83 -1.01
N ILE A 4 -3.92 -7.92 -0.60
CA ILE A 4 -3.67 -7.59 0.81
C ILE A 4 -3.86 -6.10 1.01
N TRP A 5 -4.24 -5.68 2.22
CA TRP A 5 -4.41 -4.27 2.55
C TRP A 5 -3.99 -4.01 4.00
N GLY A 6 -3.53 -2.80 4.28
CA GLY A 6 -3.08 -2.45 5.61
C GLY A 6 -2.38 -1.11 5.65
N HIS A 7 -1.92 -0.74 6.85
CA HIS A 7 -1.10 0.45 7.01
C HIS A 7 0.36 0.13 6.73
N VAL A 8 1.04 1.02 6.02
CA VAL A 8 2.47 0.93 5.77
C VAL A 8 3.21 1.10 7.09
N GLU A 9 3.96 0.08 7.46
CA GLU A 9 4.88 0.16 8.59
C GLU A 9 6.24 0.69 8.13
N LEU A 10 6.74 0.15 7.02
CA LEU A 10 8.07 0.44 6.51
C LEU A 10 8.15 0.21 5.00
N VAL A 11 8.93 1.06 4.33
CA VAL A 11 9.39 0.86 2.95
C VAL A 11 10.90 0.68 2.98
N VAL A 12 11.41 -0.43 2.46
CA VAL A 12 12.84 -0.74 2.39
C VAL A 12 13.25 -0.73 0.93
N ASN A 13 14.10 0.22 0.55
CA ASN A 13 14.64 0.33 -0.81
C ASN A 13 16.15 0.15 -0.75
N ARG A 14 16.65 -1.03 -1.13
CA ARG A 14 18.08 -1.38 -1.15
C ARG A 14 18.49 -1.65 -2.60
N SER A 15 19.71 -1.26 -2.97
CA SER A 15 20.20 -1.36 -4.36
C SER A 15 20.36 -2.79 -4.88
N GLU A 16 20.49 -3.78 -4.01
CA GLU A 16 20.84 -5.17 -4.36
C GLU A 16 19.63 -6.12 -4.35
N THR A 17 18.47 -5.65 -3.90
CA THR A 17 17.25 -6.45 -3.77
C THR A 17 16.04 -5.70 -4.29
N LEU A 18 14.98 -6.40 -4.67
CA LEU A 18 13.69 -5.75 -4.93
C LEU A 18 13.27 -4.92 -3.70
N PRO A 19 12.65 -3.75 -3.90
CA PRO A 19 12.13 -2.98 -2.78
C PRO A 19 11.08 -3.79 -2.01
N ILE A 20 10.98 -3.53 -0.72
CA ILE A 20 10.11 -4.28 0.17
C ILE A 20 9.15 -3.31 0.84
N LEU A 21 7.86 -3.65 0.82
CA LEU A 21 6.80 -2.94 1.51
C LEU A 21 6.28 -3.81 2.65
N ILE A 22 6.35 -3.29 3.88
CA ILE A 22 5.88 -3.99 5.08
C ILE A 22 4.57 -3.35 5.54
N LEU A 23 3.53 -4.16 5.67
CA LEU A 23 2.18 -3.75 6.03
C LEU A 23 1.75 -4.32 7.37
N ASN A 24 1.15 -3.47 8.19
CA ASN A 24 0.32 -3.88 9.32
C ASN A 24 -1.08 -4.21 8.81
N THR A 25 -1.34 -5.50 8.61
CA THR A 25 -2.63 -6.04 8.17
C THR A 25 -3.47 -6.42 9.39
N ARG A 26 -4.67 -5.87 9.51
CA ARG A 26 -5.60 -6.28 10.56
C ARG A 26 -6.33 -7.56 10.15
N ILE A 27 -6.23 -8.59 10.97
CA ILE A 27 -6.92 -9.88 10.82
C ILE A 27 -7.77 -10.16 12.06
N SER A 28 -8.58 -11.22 12.03
CA SER A 28 -9.45 -11.60 13.17
C SER A 28 -8.69 -11.85 14.47
N LEU A 29 -7.44 -12.32 14.39
CA LEU A 29 -6.59 -12.65 15.54
C LEU A 29 -5.67 -11.50 15.99
N GLY A 30 -5.78 -10.30 15.40
CA GLY A 30 -4.96 -9.15 15.75
C GLY A 30 -4.31 -8.47 14.55
N ILE A 31 -3.07 -8.03 14.71
CA ILE A 31 -2.28 -7.39 13.65
C ILE A 31 -1.23 -8.39 13.16
N ARG A 32 -1.16 -8.59 11.84
CA ARG A 32 -0.14 -9.37 11.17
C ARG A 32 0.76 -8.46 10.35
N HIS A 33 2.07 -8.59 10.55
CA HIS A 33 3.07 -8.00 9.68
C HIS A 33 3.15 -8.81 8.39
N THR A 34 2.85 -8.17 7.26
CA THR A 34 2.89 -8.80 5.95
C THR A 34 3.94 -8.10 5.10
N GLN A 35 4.96 -8.84 4.70
CA GLN A 35 6.01 -8.35 3.80
C GLN A 35 5.64 -8.65 2.35
N CYS A 36 5.79 -7.67 1.46
CA CYS A 36 5.64 -7.86 0.03
C CYS A 36 6.82 -7.26 -0.75
N ASN A 37 7.35 -8.01 -1.71
CA ASN A 37 8.33 -7.51 -2.66
C ASN A 37 7.61 -6.65 -3.70
N VAL A 38 8.13 -5.47 -3.98
CA VAL A 38 7.62 -4.56 -4.99
C VAL A 38 8.26 -4.94 -6.33
N GLY A 39 7.45 -5.43 -7.26
CA GLY A 39 7.94 -5.82 -8.58
C GLY A 39 8.49 -4.62 -9.35
N VAL A 40 9.46 -4.85 -10.23
CA VAL A 40 10.13 -3.78 -11.02
C VAL A 40 9.12 -2.97 -11.86
N GLY A 41 8.05 -3.61 -12.33
CA GLY A 41 6.97 -3.00 -13.10
C GLY A 41 5.78 -2.50 -12.28
N ALA A 42 5.88 -2.47 -10.94
CA ALA A 42 4.75 -2.18 -10.07
C ALA A 42 4.09 -0.83 -10.41
N ARG A 43 2.78 -0.85 -10.59
CA ARG A 43 1.97 0.35 -10.79
C ARG A 43 1.55 0.90 -9.43
N ILE A 44 2.18 2.00 -9.02
CA ILE A 44 1.86 2.68 -7.77
C ILE A 44 0.97 3.88 -8.06
N LEU A 45 -0.18 3.92 -7.40
CA LEU A 45 -1.20 4.95 -7.57
C LEU A 45 -1.50 5.62 -6.24
N LYS A 46 -1.66 6.95 -6.25
CA LYS A 46 -2.16 7.74 -5.12
C LYS A 46 -3.35 8.54 -5.61
N GLY A 47 -4.56 8.11 -5.25
CA GLY A 47 -5.77 8.53 -5.97
C GLY A 47 -5.71 8.09 -7.44
N PHE A 48 -5.76 9.05 -8.38
CA PHE A 48 -5.69 8.79 -9.82
C PHE A 48 -4.29 8.99 -10.41
N GLU A 49 -3.33 9.46 -9.61
CA GLU A 49 -1.99 9.81 -10.08
C GLU A 49 -1.03 8.64 -9.94
N ARG A 50 -0.17 8.42 -10.94
CA ARG A 50 0.94 7.48 -10.84
C ARG A 50 2.07 8.13 -10.07
N VAL A 51 2.51 7.48 -9.01
CA VAL A 51 3.58 7.97 -8.13
C VAL A 51 4.73 6.96 -8.06
N ASN A 52 5.83 7.39 -7.46
CA ASN A 52 6.98 6.55 -7.18
C ASN A 52 6.88 5.94 -5.77
N LEU A 53 7.67 4.89 -5.51
CA LEU A 53 7.67 4.18 -4.23
C LEU A 53 8.10 5.05 -3.04
N ASP A 54 8.96 6.04 -3.28
CA ASP A 54 9.41 7.02 -2.28
C ASP A 54 8.29 7.95 -1.78
N GLN A 55 7.16 8.01 -2.49
CA GLN A 55 5.97 8.76 -2.08
C GLN A 55 4.98 7.96 -1.21
N ILE A 56 5.30 6.69 -0.90
CA ILE A 56 4.56 5.87 0.06
C ILE A 56 5.21 6.02 1.43
N HIS A 57 4.45 6.52 2.40
CA HIS A 57 4.98 6.89 3.70
C HIS A 57 4.45 5.95 4.80
N ARG A 58 5.20 5.83 5.90
CA ARG A 58 4.71 5.11 7.08
C ARG A 58 3.37 5.70 7.55
N GLY A 59 2.40 4.83 7.78
CA GLY A 59 1.04 5.18 8.18
C GLY A 59 0.04 5.25 7.03
N ASP A 60 0.49 5.41 5.79
CA ASP A 60 -0.39 5.37 4.61
C ASP A 60 -1.16 4.05 4.60
N PHE A 61 -2.45 4.11 4.27
CA PHE A 61 -3.23 2.90 4.04
C PHE A 61 -3.13 2.53 2.57
N VAL A 62 -2.76 1.29 2.30
CA VAL A 62 -2.56 0.80 0.93
C VAL A 62 -3.34 -0.48 0.68
N VAL A 63 -3.77 -0.64 -0.57
CA VAL A 63 -4.27 -1.90 -1.12
C VAL A 63 -3.24 -2.40 -2.12
N VAL A 64 -2.79 -3.64 -1.96
CA VAL A 64 -1.75 -4.25 -2.78
C VAL A 64 -2.31 -5.47 -3.49
N THR A 65 -2.23 -5.47 -4.82
CA THR A 65 -2.53 -6.63 -5.65
C THR A 65 -1.25 -7.40 -5.90
N LEU A 66 -1.30 -8.70 -5.61
CA LEU A 66 -0.18 -9.64 -5.76
C LEU A 66 -0.37 -10.49 -7.02
N ALA A 67 0.71 -10.62 -7.78
CA ALA A 67 0.83 -11.54 -8.90
C ALA A 67 2.00 -12.49 -8.69
N GLU A 68 1.92 -13.68 -9.30
CA GLU A 68 3.02 -14.62 -9.30
C GLU A 68 3.93 -14.33 -10.49
N HIS A 69 5.19 -14.02 -10.21
CA HIS A 69 6.21 -13.77 -11.22
C HIS A 69 7.43 -14.64 -10.90
N THR A 70 7.81 -15.52 -11.83
CA THR A 70 8.94 -16.45 -11.69
C THR A 70 8.91 -17.33 -10.41
N GLY A 71 7.71 -17.72 -9.96
CA GLY A 71 7.52 -18.53 -8.74
C GLY A 71 7.54 -17.74 -7.43
N CYS A 72 7.59 -16.40 -7.50
CA CYS A 72 7.52 -15.49 -6.36
C CYS A 72 6.23 -14.66 -6.42
N LEU A 73 5.61 -14.40 -5.26
CA LEU A 73 4.50 -13.43 -5.17
C LEU A 73 5.07 -12.01 -5.06
N GLU A 74 4.75 -11.16 -6.02
CA GLU A 74 5.19 -9.77 -6.11
C GLU A 74 4.00 -8.81 -6.15
N ALA A 75 4.17 -7.63 -5.56
CA ALA A 75 3.22 -6.54 -5.68
C ALA A 75 3.31 -5.94 -7.08
N GLU A 76 2.25 -6.14 -7.89
CA GLU A 76 2.15 -5.58 -9.24
C GLU A 76 1.44 -4.23 -9.26
N ARG A 77 0.56 -3.99 -8.28
CA ARG A 77 -0.22 -2.76 -8.16
C ARG A 77 -0.37 -2.40 -6.69
N ILE A 78 -0.06 -1.15 -6.37
CA ILE A 78 -0.16 -0.59 -5.03
C ILE A 78 -1.00 0.67 -5.12
N GLU A 79 -2.12 0.72 -4.40
CA GLU A 79 -3.02 1.86 -4.34
C GLU A 79 -2.95 2.48 -2.96
N VAL A 80 -2.42 3.70 -2.89
CA VAL A 80 -2.42 4.54 -1.68
C VAL A 80 -3.78 5.20 -1.56
N ILE A 81 -4.51 4.85 -0.50
CA ILE A 81 -5.84 5.37 -0.23
C ILE A 81 -5.70 6.70 0.50
N ILE A 82 -6.11 7.78 -0.18
CA ILE A 82 -6.24 9.09 0.44
C ILE A 82 -7.61 9.13 1.13
N PHE A 83 -7.61 9.05 2.46
CA PHE A 83 -8.81 9.40 3.21
C PHE A 83 -8.97 10.92 3.12
N GLN A 84 -9.93 11.38 2.33
CA GLN A 84 -10.36 12.78 2.41
C GLN A 84 -10.86 13.00 3.84
N LYS A 85 -10.15 13.84 4.59
CA LYS A 85 -10.75 14.50 5.74
C LYS A 85 -11.70 15.53 5.15
N ASP A 86 -12.92 15.14 4.82
CA ASP A 86 -13.96 16.14 4.71
C ASP A 86 -14.22 16.65 6.12
N PRO A 87 -13.94 17.93 6.46
CA PRO A 87 -14.83 18.59 7.38
C PRO A 87 -16.18 18.62 6.67
N VAL A 88 -17.16 17.87 7.17
CA VAL A 88 -18.55 18.17 6.85
C VAL A 88 -18.72 19.64 7.22
N MET A 89 -18.78 20.52 6.21
CA MET A 89 -19.18 21.91 6.42
C MET A 89 -20.54 21.82 7.10
N GLY A 90 -20.60 22.36 8.32
CA GLY A 90 -21.79 22.34 9.15
C GLY A 90 -23.00 22.72 8.32
N VAL A 91 -23.98 21.81 8.29
CA VAL A 91 -25.34 22.22 7.98
C VAL A 91 -25.74 23.10 9.15
N GLY A 92 -25.68 24.42 8.94
CA GLY A 92 -26.28 25.36 9.85
C GLY A 92 -27.74 25.01 10.01
N GLU A 93 -28.21 24.90 11.26
CA GLU A 93 -29.63 24.97 11.55
C GLU A 93 -30.12 26.34 11.04
N GLY A 94 -30.95 26.28 10.00
CA GLY A 94 -31.69 27.42 9.44
C GLY A 94 -33.12 26.99 9.21
#